data_AF-A0A645A4W1-F1
#
_entry.id   AF-A0A645A4W1-F1
#
_cell.length_a   1.000
_cell.length_b   1.000
_cell.length_c   1.000
_cell.angle_alpha   90.00
_cell.angle_beta   90.00
_cell.angle_gamma   90.00
#
_symmetry.space_group_name_H-M   'P 1'
#
loop_
_entity.id
_entity.type
_entity.pdbx_description
1 polymer ?
#
loop_
_entity_poly.entity_id
_entity_poly.type
_entity_poly.pdbx_seq_one_letter_code
_entity_poly.pdbx_strand_id
1 'polypeptide(L)'
;MPGAAATTTPETPDMIYSIGSFVEFPSRDGFKIMMDMTVEFELLPEHISRIYMLYGDLPQVVAKIILPQILSVSRLKGSSYKAQDFIMGEGRETFQNNLRNELVATMKEKSIVIHNAIIRNVTIPENILKPIQEASLAVEQNLTNYSLQETAKIEAELNSQTALIDQKRREIEQETRKMTAEIAARQQQAVRLIAAETELEAAKLQLQRSEIEAKRTKLKGETEVQTAFLRNNELARGAEMKAQALGEGGAMADLQLVDRLNPALKLQVIYAGDGTLWTDLKSGSVTVNQ
;
A
#
# COMPACT_ATOMS: atom_id res chain seq x y z
N MET A 1 53.49 51.48 58.27
CA MET A 1 54.01 52.23 57.09
C MET A 1 54.87 51.29 56.28
N PRO A 2 54.89 51.34 54.94
CA PRO A 2 53.85 51.59 53.93
C PRO A 2 53.45 50.23 53.24
N GLY A 3 52.26 50.02 52.66
CA GLY A 3 51.62 50.77 51.59
C GLY A 3 51.92 50.10 50.23
N ALA A 4 51.32 48.93 49.97
CA ALA A 4 51.46 48.22 48.68
C ALA A 4 50.69 48.98 47.59
N ALA A 5 51.41 49.38 46.55
CA ALA A 5 50.93 50.20 45.46
C ALA A 5 49.90 49.47 44.60
N ALA A 6 48.71 50.05 44.47
CA ALA A 6 47.77 49.75 43.41
C ALA A 6 48.32 50.37 42.11
N THR A 7 48.64 49.53 41.13
CA THR A 7 48.90 49.93 39.75
C THR A 7 47.59 50.38 39.12
N THR A 8 47.35 51.68 39.10
CA THR A 8 46.30 52.29 38.28
C THR A 8 46.80 52.39 36.85
N THR A 9 46.24 51.57 35.96
CA THR A 9 46.27 51.79 34.50
C THR A 9 45.79 53.22 34.24
N PRO A 10 46.48 54.02 33.41
CA PRO A 10 46.00 55.36 33.08
C PRO A 10 44.74 55.21 32.22
N GLU A 11 43.59 55.58 32.75
CA GLU A 11 42.35 55.70 31.98
C GLU A 11 42.52 56.82 30.95
N THR A 12 42.51 56.45 29.67
CA THR A 12 42.45 57.37 28.55
C THR A 12 41.14 58.16 28.66
N PRO A 13 41.16 59.50 28.69
CA PRO A 13 39.92 60.26 28.75
C PRO A 13 39.17 60.15 27.42
N ASP A 14 38.08 59.38 27.41
CA ASP A 14 37.12 59.32 26.32
C ASP A 14 36.39 60.67 26.20
N MET A 15 36.91 61.55 25.35
CA MET A 15 36.27 62.82 25.03
C MET A 15 35.34 62.67 23.82
N ILE A 16 34.02 62.66 24.07
CA ILE A 16 33.01 62.63 23.02
C ILE A 16 32.80 64.05 22.49
N TYR A 17 33.28 64.32 21.27
CA TYR A 17 32.98 65.56 20.55
C TYR A 17 31.82 65.33 19.57
N SER A 18 30.63 65.82 19.92
CA SER A 18 29.47 65.81 19.02
C SER A 18 29.47 67.04 18.11
N ILE A 19 30.08 66.94 16.94
CA ILE A 19 29.98 67.96 15.89
C ILE A 19 28.88 67.51 14.91
N GLY A 20 27.80 68.27 14.81
CA GLY A 20 26.67 67.98 13.91
C GLY A 20 26.98 68.27 12.45
N SER A 21 28.02 67.63 11.90
CA SER A 21 28.41 67.78 10.49
C SER A 21 27.97 66.56 9.69
N PHE A 22 26.97 66.75 8.82
CA PHE A 22 26.61 65.76 7.81
C PHE A 22 27.57 65.84 6.63
N VAL A 23 27.88 64.70 6.04
CA VAL A 23 28.70 64.63 4.83
C VAL A 23 27.78 64.51 3.62
N GLU A 24 27.78 65.53 2.77
CA GLU A 24 27.05 65.52 1.49
C GLU A 24 28.01 65.15 0.35
N PHE A 25 27.67 64.11 -0.41
CA PHE A 25 28.40 63.75 -1.62
C PHE A 25 27.47 63.21 -2.71
N PRO A 26 27.81 63.41 -4.00
CA PRO A 26 27.11 62.76 -5.09
C PRO A 26 27.55 61.30 -5.18
N SER A 27 26.60 60.38 -5.36
CA SER A 27 26.86 58.98 -5.73
C SER A 27 27.31 58.88 -7.19
N ARG A 28 27.73 57.68 -7.59
CA ARG A 28 28.09 57.38 -9.00
C ARG A 28 26.96 57.68 -9.97
N ASP A 29 25.71 57.54 -9.53
CA ASP A 29 24.52 57.79 -10.34
C ASP A 29 24.06 59.27 -10.27
N GLY A 30 24.82 60.14 -9.59
CA GLY A 30 24.56 61.57 -9.50
C GLY A 30 23.59 61.99 -8.39
N PHE A 31 23.16 61.06 -7.52
CA PHE A 31 22.26 61.38 -6.42
C PHE A 31 23.02 61.96 -5.23
N LYS A 32 22.45 63.02 -4.63
CA LYS A 32 23.01 63.61 -3.40
C LYS A 32 22.68 62.72 -2.21
N ILE A 33 23.71 62.19 -1.57
CA ILE A 33 23.60 61.39 -0.36
C ILE A 33 24.08 62.23 0.81
N MET A 34 23.29 62.25 1.89
CA MET A 34 23.72 62.82 3.17
C MET A 34 24.02 61.69 4.13
N MET A 35 25.20 61.69 4.71
CA MET A 35 25.66 60.63 5.59
C MET A 35 26.12 61.18 6.94
N ASP A 36 25.77 60.46 7.99
CA ASP A 36 26.23 60.68 9.35
C ASP A 36 27.15 59.52 9.78
N MET A 37 28.27 59.84 10.42
CA MET A 37 29.25 58.86 10.84
C MET A 37 29.90 59.22 12.18
N THR A 38 30.32 58.19 12.91
CA THR A 38 31.14 58.32 14.11
C THR A 38 32.54 57.81 13.81
N VAL A 39 33.55 58.62 14.11
CA VAL A 39 34.96 58.25 13.92
C VAL A 39 35.67 58.28 15.27
N GLU A 40 36.30 57.17 15.61
CA GLU A 40 37.14 57.01 16.80
C GLU A 40 38.60 57.19 16.39
N PHE A 41 39.26 58.17 16.99
CA PHE A 41 40.65 58.51 16.67
C PHE A 41 41.48 58.71 17.94
N GLU A 42 42.78 58.52 17.78
CA GLU A 42 43.78 58.69 18.82
C GLU A 42 44.92 59.56 18.29
N LEU A 43 45.40 60.48 19.14
CA LEU A 43 46.59 61.29 18.88
C LEU A 43 47.79 60.63 19.56
N LEU A 44 48.81 60.28 18.77
CA LEU A 44 50.01 59.64 19.32
C LEU A 44 50.76 60.59 20.27
N PRO A 45 51.09 60.15 21.50
CA PRO A 45 51.79 60.98 22.48
C PRO A 45 53.11 61.57 21.97
N GLU A 46 53.81 60.85 21.09
CA GLU A 46 55.09 61.28 20.50
C GLU A 46 54.98 62.53 19.61
N HIS A 47 53.78 62.80 19.07
CA HIS A 47 53.55 63.87 18.10
C HIS A 47 52.53 64.91 18.58
N ILE A 48 51.92 64.70 19.75
CA ILE A 48 50.88 65.56 20.30
C ILE A 48 51.37 67.01 20.47
N SER A 49 52.57 67.23 21.02
CA SER A 49 53.12 68.58 21.21
C SER A 49 53.30 69.32 19.87
N ARG A 50 53.71 68.61 18.82
CA ARG A 50 53.85 69.17 17.47
C ARG A 50 52.49 69.49 16.85
N ILE A 51 51.51 68.62 17.02
CA ILE A 51 50.14 68.82 16.51
C ILE A 51 49.51 70.05 17.20
N TYR A 52 49.62 70.17 18.51
CA TYR A 52 49.08 71.31 19.26
C TYR A 52 49.78 72.64 18.90
N MET A 53 51.09 72.61 18.66
CA MET A 53 51.84 73.80 18.22
C MET A 53 51.44 74.25 16.81
N LEU A 54 51.24 73.30 15.88
CA LEU A 54 50.94 73.60 14.48
C LEU A 54 49.47 73.98 14.23
N TYR A 55 48.54 73.36 14.97
CA TYR A 55 47.12 73.41 14.63
C TYR A 55 46.25 74.00 15.75
N GLY A 56 46.78 74.08 16.98
CA GLY A 56 46.10 74.61 18.16
C GLY A 56 45.51 73.52 19.04
N ASP A 57 44.56 73.90 19.90
CA ASP A 57 43.87 73.00 20.83
C ASP A 57 43.06 71.89 20.13
N LEU A 58 42.65 70.85 20.86
CA LEU A 58 41.94 69.68 20.31
C LEU A 58 40.74 70.04 19.41
N PRO A 59 39.87 71.01 19.76
CA PRO A 59 38.78 71.42 18.87
C PRO A 59 39.27 72.01 17.54
N GLN A 60 40.42 72.67 17.54
CA GLN A 60 41.02 73.24 16.32
C GLN A 60 41.64 72.15 15.45
N VAL A 61 42.24 71.13 16.04
CA VAL A 61 42.74 69.94 15.32
C VAL A 61 41.59 69.22 14.64
N VAL A 62 40.48 69.01 15.36
CA VAL A 62 39.28 68.39 14.79
C VAL A 62 38.73 69.21 13.62
N ALA A 63 38.54 70.52 13.81
CA ALA A 63 37.96 71.39 12.80
C ALA A 63 38.85 71.62 11.57
N LYS A 64 40.17 71.70 11.75
CA LYS A 64 41.12 72.05 10.67
C LYS A 64 41.73 70.85 9.95
N ILE A 65 41.78 69.68 10.60
CA ILE A 65 42.43 68.49 10.03
C ILE A 65 41.43 67.35 9.88
N ILE A 66 40.80 66.95 10.99
CA ILE A 66 40.06 65.69 11.03
C ILE A 66 38.80 65.80 10.17
N LEU A 67 37.98 66.82 10.38
CA LEU A 67 36.75 67.04 9.62
C LEU A 67 37.01 67.23 8.11
N PRO A 68 37.94 68.10 7.65
CA PRO A 68 38.20 68.26 6.23
C PRO A 68 38.65 66.96 5.55
N GLN A 69 39.44 66.14 6.25
CA GLN A 69 39.93 64.88 5.71
C GLN A 69 38.82 63.82 5.64
N ILE A 70 37.97 63.73 6.66
CA ILE A 70 36.79 62.84 6.65
C ILE A 70 35.87 63.23 5.50
N LEU A 71 35.56 64.52 5.32
CA LEU A 71 34.74 65.02 4.23
C LEU A 71 35.34 64.69 2.86
N SER A 72 36.65 64.88 2.70
CA SER A 72 37.36 64.59 1.45
C SER A 72 37.31 63.10 1.09
N VAL A 73 37.70 62.21 2.01
CA VAL A 73 37.74 60.77 1.79
C VAL A 73 36.33 60.21 1.56
N SER A 74 35.36 60.67 2.34
CA SER A 74 33.95 60.28 2.18
C SER A 74 33.40 60.70 0.83
N ARG A 75 33.74 61.90 0.34
CA ARG A 75 33.32 62.36 -0.99
C ARG A 75 33.98 61.58 -2.11
N LEU A 76 35.27 61.26 -1.99
CA LEU A 76 36.01 60.50 -2.99
C LEU A 76 35.54 59.05 -3.10
N LYS A 77 35.38 58.37 -1.95
CA LYS A 77 34.88 56.99 -1.95
C LYS A 77 33.39 56.95 -2.27
N GLY A 78 32.61 57.86 -1.70
CA GLY A 78 31.16 57.91 -1.88
C GLY A 78 30.70 58.09 -3.32
N SER A 79 31.47 58.81 -4.14
CA SER A 79 31.19 58.98 -5.57
C SER A 79 31.46 57.74 -6.43
N SER A 80 32.14 56.73 -5.88
CA SER A 80 32.42 55.47 -6.60
C SER A 80 31.29 54.45 -6.48
N TYR A 81 30.38 54.62 -5.51
CA TYR A 81 29.29 53.69 -5.19
C TYR A 81 27.96 54.17 -5.74
N LYS A 82 27.06 53.23 -6.06
CA LYS A 82 25.70 53.54 -6.49
C LYS A 82 24.85 53.93 -5.29
N ALA A 83 23.80 54.71 -5.50
CA ALA A 83 22.88 55.07 -4.41
C ALA A 83 22.18 53.83 -3.81
N GLN A 84 21.94 52.81 -4.63
CA GLN A 84 21.34 51.54 -4.21
C GLN A 84 22.22 50.77 -3.21
N ASP A 85 23.55 50.83 -3.37
CA ASP A 85 24.49 50.09 -2.52
C ASP A 85 24.45 50.58 -1.07
N PHE A 86 24.01 51.81 -0.83
CA PHE A 86 23.83 52.36 0.53
C PHE A 86 22.51 51.95 1.19
N ILE A 87 21.54 51.45 0.40
CA ILE A 87 20.26 50.91 0.89
C ILE A 87 20.44 49.44 1.25
N MET A 88 21.20 48.71 0.44
CA MET A 88 21.47 47.29 0.61
C MET A 88 22.53 47.07 1.71
N GLY A 89 22.25 46.18 2.66
CA GLY A 89 23.14 45.94 3.82
C GLY A 89 24.57 45.55 3.43
N GLU A 90 24.72 44.69 2.42
CA GLU A 90 26.02 44.22 1.92
C GLU A 90 26.85 45.36 1.30
N GLY A 91 26.23 46.21 0.48
CA GLY A 91 26.89 47.37 -0.12
C GLY A 91 27.35 48.39 0.91
N ARG A 92 26.56 48.61 1.96
CA ARG A 92 26.90 49.51 3.06
C ARG A 92 28.11 49.03 3.85
N GLU A 93 28.20 47.73 4.14
CA GLU A 93 29.33 47.16 4.87
C GLU A 93 30.64 47.29 4.08
N THR A 94 30.62 46.97 2.79
CA THR A 94 31.81 47.08 1.92
C THR A 94 32.26 48.54 1.81
N PHE A 95 31.34 49.49 1.70
CA PHE A 95 31.66 50.91 1.70
C PHE A 95 32.28 51.36 3.04
N GLN A 96 31.71 50.94 4.19
CA GLN A 96 32.25 51.27 5.50
C GLN A 96 33.69 50.77 5.67
N ASN A 97 33.97 49.53 5.26
CA ASN A 97 35.30 48.96 5.33
C ASN A 97 36.31 49.71 4.46
N ASN A 98 35.92 50.07 3.23
CA ASN A 98 36.78 50.82 2.31
C ASN A 98 37.01 52.26 2.77
N LEU A 99 35.99 52.90 3.34
CA LEU A 99 36.09 54.23 3.94
C LEU A 99 37.07 54.22 5.11
N ARG A 100 36.93 53.24 6.02
CA ARG A 100 37.82 53.08 7.18
C ARG A 100 39.27 52.89 6.75
N ASN A 101 39.53 51.99 5.79
CA ASN A 101 40.89 51.71 5.31
C ASN A 101 41.56 52.95 4.71
N GLU A 102 40.81 53.73 3.91
CA GLU A 102 41.33 54.96 3.32
C GLU A 102 41.59 56.04 4.37
N LEU A 103 40.65 56.22 5.31
CA LEU A 103 40.81 57.16 6.43
C LEU A 103 42.04 56.85 7.27
N VAL A 104 42.28 55.57 7.58
CA VAL A 104 43.48 55.11 8.29
C VAL A 104 44.74 55.46 7.50
N ALA A 105 44.76 55.21 6.19
CA ALA A 105 45.91 55.51 5.35
C ALA A 105 46.24 57.01 5.32
N THR A 106 45.24 57.87 5.07
CA THR A 106 45.50 59.31 4.93
C THR A 106 45.81 60.01 6.26
N MET A 107 45.22 59.55 7.38
CA MET A 107 45.48 60.15 8.70
C MET A 107 46.83 59.75 9.28
N LYS A 108 47.35 58.57 8.90
CA LYS A 108 48.68 58.10 9.31
C LYS A 108 49.78 59.09 8.89
N GLU A 109 49.67 59.70 7.71
CA GLU A 109 50.61 60.74 7.24
C GLU A 109 50.66 61.96 8.17
N LYS A 110 49.57 62.26 8.86
CA LYS A 110 49.42 63.39 9.79
C LYS A 110 49.63 62.99 11.25
N SER A 111 50.13 61.77 11.51
CA SER A 111 50.36 61.23 12.87
C SER A 111 49.09 61.08 13.72
N ILE A 112 47.93 60.86 13.07
CA ILE A 112 46.65 60.60 13.72
C ILE A 112 46.24 59.16 13.42
N VAL A 113 45.90 58.38 14.45
CA VAL A 113 45.47 56.99 14.30
C VAL A 113 43.95 56.94 14.34
N ILE A 114 43.32 56.25 13.38
CA ILE A 114 41.88 55.98 13.40
C ILE A 114 41.68 54.51 13.79
N HIS A 115 40.89 54.27 14.84
CA HIS A 115 40.51 52.93 15.28
C HIS A 115 39.27 52.45 14.54
N ASN A 116 38.25 53.30 14.49
CA ASN A 116 36.96 52.92 13.92
C ASN A 116 36.30 54.08 13.17
N ALA A 117 35.51 53.72 12.15
CA ALA A 117 34.70 54.66 11.38
C ALA A 117 33.37 53.98 11.05
N ILE A 118 32.32 54.31 11.80
CA ILE A 118 31.01 53.65 11.70
C ILE A 118 30.02 54.62 11.07
N ILE A 119 29.30 54.15 10.05
CA ILE A 119 28.22 54.91 9.42
C ILE A 119 26.94 54.72 10.24
N ARG A 120 26.35 55.82 10.71
CA ARG A 120 25.14 55.82 11.55
C ARG A 120 23.89 55.85 10.71
N ASN A 121 23.70 56.93 9.97
CA ASN A 121 22.53 57.16 9.16
C ASN A 121 22.91 57.59 7.75
N VAL A 122 22.15 57.14 6.76
CA VAL A 122 22.30 57.56 5.37
C VAL A 122 20.94 58.02 4.88
N THR A 123 20.83 59.30 4.56
CA THR A 123 19.63 59.90 4.00
C THR A 123 19.79 59.98 2.49
N ILE A 124 18.88 59.29 1.79
CA ILE A 124 18.82 59.20 0.34
C ILE A 124 17.50 59.86 -0.13
N PRO A 125 17.49 60.60 -1.24
CA PRO A 125 16.27 61.19 -1.78
C PRO A 125 15.14 60.17 -2.04
N GLU A 126 13.90 60.52 -1.68
CA GLU A 126 12.73 59.64 -1.82
C GLU A 126 12.41 59.20 -3.26
N ASN A 127 12.81 60.01 -4.25
CA ASN A 127 12.56 59.78 -5.67
C ASN A 127 13.18 58.48 -6.19
N ILE A 128 14.22 57.95 -5.53
CA ILE A 128 14.82 56.65 -5.87
C ILE A 128 14.49 55.54 -4.87
N LEU A 129 14.12 55.89 -3.63
CA LEU A 129 13.71 54.91 -2.64
C LEU A 129 12.44 54.18 -3.08
N LYS A 130 11.43 54.93 -3.55
CA LYS A 130 10.13 54.34 -3.93
C LYS A 130 10.26 53.35 -5.10
N PRO A 131 10.89 53.69 -6.24
CA PRO A 131 11.02 52.73 -7.35
C PRO A 131 11.82 51.48 -6.99
N ILE A 132 12.86 51.58 -6.15
CA ILE A 132 13.65 50.42 -5.72
C ILE A 132 12.81 49.50 -4.82
N GLN A 133 12.03 50.08 -3.90
CA GLN A 133 11.12 49.33 -3.05
C GLN A 133 10.01 48.65 -3.86
N GLU A 134 9.40 49.39 -4.79
CA GLU A 134 8.38 48.86 -5.71
C GLU A 134 8.92 47.73 -6.58
N ALA A 135 10.14 47.87 -7.12
CA ALA A 135 10.77 46.81 -7.89
C ALA A 135 11.05 45.56 -7.04
N SER A 136 11.51 45.74 -5.80
CA SER A 136 11.76 44.62 -4.87
C SER A 136 10.46 43.90 -4.50
N LEU A 137 9.41 44.67 -4.22
CA LEU A 137 8.07 44.14 -3.94
C LEU A 137 7.48 43.41 -5.16
N ALA A 138 7.67 43.94 -6.36
CA ALA A 138 7.21 43.30 -7.59
C ALA A 138 7.92 41.96 -7.83
N VAL A 139 9.21 41.85 -7.52
CA VAL A 139 9.95 40.58 -7.60
C VAL A 139 9.39 39.56 -6.60
N GLU A 140 9.17 39.96 -5.34
CA GLU A 140 8.55 39.09 -4.32
C GLU A 140 7.13 38.65 -4.71
N GLN A 141 6.31 39.58 -5.21
CA GLN A 141 4.97 39.28 -5.68
C GLN A 141 4.99 38.32 -6.87
N ASN A 142 5.90 38.51 -7.82
CA ASN A 142 6.06 37.60 -8.96
C ASN A 142 6.49 36.20 -8.52
N LEU A 143 7.44 36.10 -7.59
CA LEU A 143 7.85 34.81 -7.02
C LEU A 143 6.69 34.12 -6.30
N THR A 144 5.92 34.88 -5.52
CA THR A 144 4.72 34.38 -4.83
C THR A 144 3.68 33.89 -5.83
N ASN A 145 3.36 34.69 -6.85
CA ASN A 145 2.41 34.34 -7.91
C ASN A 145 2.84 33.08 -8.67
N TYR A 146 4.14 32.94 -8.96
CA TYR A 146 4.68 31.73 -9.60
C TYR A 146 4.46 30.50 -8.71
N SER A 147 4.77 30.58 -7.43
CA SER A 147 4.58 29.47 -6.49
C SER A 147 3.10 29.07 -6.33
N LEU A 148 2.19 30.05 -6.33
CA LEU A 148 0.75 29.80 -6.31
C LEU A 148 0.27 29.12 -7.59
N GLN A 149 0.75 29.55 -8.76
CA GLN A 149 0.42 28.91 -10.03
C GLN A 149 0.92 27.47 -10.12
N GLU A 150 2.14 27.21 -9.64
CA GLU A 150 2.71 25.87 -9.60
C GLU A 150 1.92 24.96 -8.66
N THR A 151 1.58 25.45 -7.46
CA THR A 151 0.74 24.73 -6.51
C THR A 151 -0.63 24.39 -7.09
N ALA A 152 -1.29 25.37 -7.74
CA ALA A 152 -2.57 25.17 -8.40
C ALA A 152 -2.51 24.15 -9.54
N LYS A 153 -1.40 24.12 -10.32
CA LYS A 153 -1.19 23.11 -11.37
C LYS A 153 -1.03 21.71 -10.77
N ILE A 154 -0.21 21.56 -9.74
CA ILE A 154 0.02 20.27 -9.05
C ILE A 154 -1.30 19.77 -8.43
N GLU A 155 -2.07 20.65 -7.80
CA GLU A 155 -3.37 20.30 -7.23
C GLU A 155 -4.38 19.88 -8.31
N ALA A 156 -4.44 20.61 -9.43
CA ALA A 156 -5.28 20.24 -10.57
C ALA A 156 -4.88 18.88 -11.17
N GLU A 157 -3.57 18.61 -11.30
CA GLU A 157 -3.06 17.32 -11.76
C GLU A 157 -3.42 16.20 -10.78
N LEU A 158 -3.20 16.39 -9.48
CA LEU A 158 -3.55 15.43 -8.44
C LEU A 158 -5.05 15.09 -8.45
N ASN A 159 -5.91 16.11 -8.59
CA ASN A 159 -7.34 15.92 -8.70
C ASN A 159 -7.71 15.11 -9.95
N SER A 160 -7.08 15.41 -11.09
CA SER A 160 -7.30 14.66 -12.33
C SER A 160 -6.86 13.19 -12.22
N GLN A 161 -5.70 12.93 -11.60
CA GLN A 161 -5.18 11.58 -11.37
C GLN A 161 -6.07 10.80 -10.40
N THR A 162 -6.54 11.44 -9.32
CA THR A 162 -7.46 10.84 -8.36
C THR A 162 -8.78 10.47 -9.02
N ALA A 163 -9.35 11.37 -9.83
CA ALA A 163 -10.57 11.09 -10.58
C ALA A 163 -10.41 9.92 -11.57
N LEU A 164 -9.24 9.81 -12.23
CA LEU A 164 -8.90 8.70 -13.11
C LEU A 164 -8.78 7.37 -12.35
N ILE A 165 -8.14 7.38 -11.17
CA ILE A 165 -8.03 6.21 -10.30
C ILE A 165 -9.43 5.74 -9.87
N ASP A 166 -10.30 6.66 -9.47
CA ASP A 166 -11.68 6.32 -9.08
C ASP A 166 -12.50 5.78 -10.25
N GLN A 167 -12.32 6.33 -11.45
CA GLN A 167 -12.91 5.77 -12.67
C GLN A 167 -12.42 4.34 -12.92
N LYS A 168 -11.11 4.11 -12.83
CA LYS A 168 -10.49 2.79 -13.04
C LYS A 168 -10.92 1.78 -11.98
N ARG A 169 -11.06 2.20 -10.71
CA ARG A 169 -11.61 1.36 -9.63
C ARG A 169 -13.02 0.89 -9.95
N ARG A 170 -13.89 1.80 -10.42
CA ARG A 170 -15.26 1.45 -10.84
C ARG A 170 -15.24 0.47 -12.01
N GLU A 171 -14.38 0.69 -13.00
CA GLU A 171 -14.23 -0.20 -14.16
C GLU A 171 -13.79 -1.61 -13.73
N ILE A 172 -12.72 -1.72 -12.94
CA ILE A 172 -12.20 -2.99 -12.41
C ILE A 172 -13.25 -3.72 -11.56
N GLU A 173 -14.02 -3.00 -10.74
CA GLU A 173 -15.08 -3.60 -9.95
C GLU A 173 -16.17 -4.23 -10.83
N GLN A 174 -16.60 -3.53 -11.89
CA GLN A 174 -17.57 -4.08 -12.84
C GLN A 174 -17.00 -5.27 -13.62
N GLU A 175 -15.74 -5.20 -14.07
CA GLU A 175 -15.07 -6.31 -14.74
C GLU A 175 -14.95 -7.53 -13.82
N THR A 176 -14.58 -7.32 -12.55
CA THR A 176 -14.48 -8.38 -11.55
C THR A 176 -15.85 -9.02 -11.31
N ARG A 177 -16.91 -8.23 -11.21
CA ARG A 177 -18.30 -8.74 -11.10
C ARG A 177 -18.70 -9.56 -12.32
N LYS A 178 -18.38 -9.09 -13.54
CA LYS A 178 -18.65 -9.85 -14.77
C LYS A 178 -17.86 -11.16 -14.80
N MET A 179 -16.57 -11.13 -14.49
CA MET A 179 -15.69 -12.29 -14.50
C MET A 179 -16.12 -13.34 -13.46
N THR A 180 -16.45 -12.91 -12.24
CA THR A 180 -16.94 -13.80 -11.18
C THR A 180 -18.29 -14.45 -11.55
N ALA A 181 -19.21 -13.68 -12.14
CA ALA A 181 -20.47 -14.21 -12.65
C ALA A 181 -20.26 -15.21 -13.81
N GLU A 182 -19.35 -14.93 -14.74
CA GLU A 182 -19.01 -15.82 -15.84
C GLU A 182 -18.36 -17.12 -15.35
N ILE A 183 -17.42 -17.04 -14.41
CA ILE A 183 -16.80 -18.22 -13.77
C ILE A 183 -17.88 -19.07 -13.08
N ALA A 184 -18.77 -18.45 -12.31
CA ALA A 184 -19.85 -19.17 -11.63
C ALA A 184 -20.80 -19.85 -12.63
N ALA A 185 -21.18 -19.16 -13.71
CA ALA A 185 -22.02 -19.72 -14.77
C ALA A 185 -21.33 -20.90 -15.49
N ARG A 186 -20.05 -20.76 -15.86
CA ARG A 186 -19.25 -21.84 -16.45
C ARG A 186 -19.12 -23.03 -15.51
N GLN A 187 -18.88 -22.79 -14.22
CA GLN A 187 -18.79 -23.84 -13.22
C GLN A 187 -20.13 -24.59 -13.07
N GLN A 188 -21.25 -23.87 -13.00
CA GLN A 188 -22.57 -24.49 -12.95
C GLN A 188 -22.87 -25.30 -14.22
N GLN A 189 -22.53 -24.79 -15.40
CA GLN A 189 -22.67 -25.51 -16.66
C GLN A 189 -21.83 -26.80 -16.67
N ALA A 190 -20.57 -26.73 -16.22
CA ALA A 190 -19.69 -27.90 -16.13
C ALA A 190 -20.26 -28.96 -15.16
N VAL A 191 -20.74 -28.55 -13.98
CA VAL A 191 -21.38 -29.46 -13.02
C VAL A 191 -22.62 -30.12 -13.62
N ARG A 192 -23.47 -29.38 -14.34
CA ARG A 192 -24.66 -29.93 -15.02
C ARG A 192 -24.28 -30.92 -16.12
N LEU A 193 -23.24 -30.62 -16.89
CA LEU A 193 -22.77 -31.50 -17.96
C LEU A 193 -22.20 -32.80 -17.38
N ILE A 194 -21.37 -32.71 -16.34
CA ILE A 194 -20.86 -33.88 -15.61
C ILE A 194 -22.03 -34.69 -15.04
N ALA A 195 -23.00 -34.05 -14.39
CA ALA A 195 -24.17 -34.74 -13.85
C ALA A 195 -24.95 -35.48 -14.95
N ALA A 196 -25.24 -34.82 -16.08
CA ALA A 196 -25.92 -35.43 -17.21
C ALA A 196 -25.13 -36.60 -17.83
N GLU A 197 -23.80 -36.49 -17.94
CA GLU A 197 -22.93 -37.57 -18.38
C GLU A 197 -22.97 -38.76 -17.42
N THR A 198 -22.90 -38.50 -16.11
CA THR A 198 -22.98 -39.56 -15.09
C THR A 198 -24.34 -40.27 -15.07
N GLU A 199 -25.44 -39.54 -15.27
CA GLU A 199 -26.78 -40.12 -15.39
C GLU A 199 -26.90 -41.00 -16.63
N LEU A 200 -26.37 -40.53 -17.76
CA LEU A 200 -26.33 -41.29 -19.00
C LEU A 200 -25.47 -42.56 -18.86
N GLU A 201 -24.33 -42.48 -18.19
CA GLU A 201 -23.47 -43.64 -17.92
C GLU A 201 -24.14 -44.63 -16.96
N ALA A 202 -24.80 -44.15 -15.90
CA ALA A 202 -25.59 -44.98 -14.99
C ALA A 202 -26.75 -45.67 -15.71
N ALA A 203 -27.46 -44.97 -16.60
CA ALA A 203 -28.52 -45.55 -17.42
C ALA A 203 -27.99 -46.63 -18.38
N LYS A 204 -26.84 -46.40 -19.02
CA LYS A 204 -26.16 -47.42 -19.85
C LYS A 204 -25.78 -48.65 -19.04
N LEU A 205 -25.21 -48.46 -17.83
CA LEU A 205 -24.87 -49.56 -16.96
C LEU A 205 -26.11 -50.35 -16.51
N GLN A 206 -27.22 -49.65 -16.21
CA GLN A 206 -28.48 -50.29 -15.84
C GLN A 206 -29.09 -51.08 -17.00
N LEU A 207 -29.01 -50.55 -18.23
CA LEU A 207 -29.42 -51.27 -19.43
C LEU A 207 -28.60 -52.57 -19.58
N GLN A 208 -27.27 -52.48 -19.48
CA GLN A 208 -26.39 -53.65 -19.55
C GLN A 208 -26.69 -54.69 -18.45
N ARG A 209 -26.92 -54.24 -17.20
CA ARG A 209 -27.34 -55.13 -16.11
C ARG A 209 -28.65 -55.83 -16.43
N SER A 210 -29.64 -55.10 -16.91
CA SER A 210 -30.96 -55.64 -17.27
C SER A 210 -30.86 -56.68 -18.39
N GLU A 211 -30.01 -56.43 -19.40
CA GLU A 211 -29.74 -57.42 -20.45
C GLU A 211 -29.08 -58.69 -19.90
N ILE A 212 -28.11 -58.56 -18.99
CA ILE A 212 -27.44 -59.69 -18.35
C ILE A 212 -28.44 -60.48 -17.49
N GLU A 213 -29.29 -59.81 -16.71
CA GLU A 213 -30.33 -60.44 -15.90
C GLU A 213 -31.37 -61.17 -16.75
N ALA A 214 -31.80 -60.57 -17.87
CA ALA A 214 -32.69 -61.21 -18.82
C ALA A 214 -32.05 -62.48 -19.42
N LYS A 215 -30.78 -62.40 -19.85
CA LYS A 215 -30.03 -63.57 -20.33
C LYS A 215 -29.89 -64.65 -19.25
N ARG A 216 -29.57 -64.26 -18.02
CA ARG A 216 -29.46 -65.18 -16.87
C ARG A 216 -30.78 -65.88 -16.59
N THR A 217 -31.89 -65.15 -16.61
CA THR A 217 -33.23 -65.69 -16.36
C THR A 217 -33.64 -66.66 -17.47
N LYS A 218 -33.40 -66.31 -18.72
CA LYS A 218 -33.64 -67.19 -19.88
C LYS A 218 -32.81 -68.47 -19.78
N LEU A 219 -31.50 -68.34 -19.56
CA LEU A 219 -30.59 -69.48 -19.42
C LEU A 219 -30.99 -70.38 -18.24
N LYS A 220 -31.37 -69.79 -17.10
CA LYS A 220 -31.85 -70.53 -15.93
C LYS A 220 -33.13 -71.30 -16.27
N GLY A 221 -34.10 -70.65 -16.92
CA GLY A 221 -35.33 -71.31 -17.37
C GLY A 221 -35.08 -72.46 -18.35
N GLU A 222 -34.22 -72.25 -19.36
CA GLU A 222 -33.81 -73.31 -20.31
C GLU A 222 -33.13 -74.48 -19.59
N THR A 223 -32.23 -74.18 -18.64
CA THR A 223 -31.52 -75.20 -17.85
C THR A 223 -32.47 -75.98 -16.94
N GLU A 224 -33.44 -75.32 -16.28
CA GLU A 224 -34.45 -75.97 -15.46
C GLU A 224 -35.36 -76.88 -16.27
N VAL A 225 -35.80 -76.44 -17.45
CA VAL A 225 -36.59 -77.26 -18.38
C VAL A 225 -35.77 -78.47 -18.87
N GLN A 226 -34.52 -78.25 -19.27
CA GLN A 226 -33.66 -79.32 -19.77
C GLN A 226 -33.32 -80.34 -18.67
N THR A 227 -33.00 -79.90 -17.46
CA THR A 227 -32.73 -80.78 -16.31
C THR A 227 -33.98 -81.54 -15.87
N ALA A 228 -35.15 -80.91 -15.84
CA ALA A 228 -36.41 -81.58 -15.56
C ALA A 228 -36.75 -82.62 -16.63
N PHE A 229 -36.56 -82.29 -17.91
CA PHE A 229 -36.74 -83.21 -19.03
C PHE A 229 -35.81 -84.42 -18.91
N LEU A 230 -34.50 -84.20 -18.72
CA LEU A 230 -33.52 -85.27 -18.53
C LEU A 230 -33.88 -86.13 -17.32
N ARG A 231 -34.21 -85.53 -16.17
CA ARG A 231 -34.61 -86.26 -14.96
C ARG A 231 -35.86 -87.11 -15.20
N ASN A 232 -36.88 -86.54 -15.82
CA ASN A 232 -38.13 -87.25 -16.09
C ASN A 232 -37.93 -88.36 -17.14
N ASN A 233 -37.08 -88.14 -18.15
CA ASN A 233 -36.72 -89.13 -19.15
C ASN A 233 -35.95 -90.30 -18.53
N GLU A 234 -34.99 -90.04 -17.64
CA GLU A 234 -34.26 -91.09 -16.92
C GLU A 234 -35.15 -91.83 -15.91
N LEU A 235 -36.07 -91.14 -15.23
CA LEU A 235 -37.08 -91.79 -14.39
C LEU A 235 -38.03 -92.69 -15.22
N ALA A 236 -38.45 -92.22 -16.40
CA ALA A 236 -39.27 -92.99 -17.32
C ALA A 236 -38.52 -94.23 -17.82
N ARG A 237 -37.26 -94.08 -18.26
CA ARG A 237 -36.38 -95.20 -18.61
C ARG A 237 -36.17 -96.18 -17.45
N GLY A 238 -35.95 -95.67 -16.24
CA GLY A 238 -35.83 -96.51 -15.05
C GLY A 238 -37.13 -97.28 -14.76
N ALA A 239 -38.29 -96.66 -14.97
CA ALA A 239 -39.58 -97.32 -14.86
C ALA A 239 -39.78 -98.37 -15.96
N GLU A 240 -39.38 -98.09 -17.20
CA GLU A 240 -39.38 -99.06 -18.31
C GLU A 240 -38.47 -100.26 -18.02
N MET A 241 -37.24 -100.02 -17.55
CA MET A 241 -36.31 -101.09 -17.16
C MET A 241 -36.87 -101.92 -15.99
N LYS A 242 -37.49 -101.29 -15.00
CA LYS A 242 -38.18 -102.00 -13.91
C LYS A 242 -39.34 -102.86 -14.44
N ALA A 243 -40.13 -102.32 -15.36
CA ALA A 243 -41.21 -103.06 -16.01
C ALA A 243 -40.69 -104.25 -16.84
N GLN A 244 -39.58 -104.07 -17.57
CA GLN A 244 -38.91 -105.14 -18.31
C GLN A 244 -38.34 -106.22 -17.37
N ALA A 245 -37.77 -105.84 -16.22
CA ALA A 245 -37.23 -106.77 -15.24
C ALA A 245 -38.32 -107.58 -14.49
N LEU A 246 -39.52 -107.01 -14.31
CA LEU A 246 -40.64 -107.65 -13.60
C LEU A 246 -41.50 -108.56 -14.49
N GLY A 247 -41.42 -108.46 -15.82
CA GLY A 247 -42.10 -109.37 -16.77
C GLY A 247 -43.61 -109.11 -16.99
N GLU A 248 -44.23 -109.88 -17.90
CA GLU A 248 -45.67 -109.74 -18.25
C GLU A 248 -46.59 -110.25 -17.13
N GLY A 249 -47.59 -109.41 -16.81
CA GLY A 249 -48.77 -109.79 -16.01
C GLY A 249 -48.81 -109.14 -14.63
N GLY A 250 -49.52 -108.02 -14.50
CA GLY A 250 -50.06 -107.46 -13.24
C GLY A 250 -49.08 -106.95 -12.17
N ALA A 251 -47.87 -107.51 -12.07
CA ALA A 251 -46.97 -107.31 -10.94
C ALA A 251 -46.52 -105.85 -10.72
N MET A 252 -46.44 -105.04 -11.79
CA MET A 252 -46.11 -103.62 -11.66
C MET A 252 -47.24 -102.81 -11.00
N ALA A 253 -48.49 -103.13 -11.31
CA ALA A 253 -49.65 -102.45 -10.73
C ALA A 253 -49.77 -102.76 -9.23
N ASP A 254 -49.51 -104.02 -8.85
CA ASP A 254 -49.49 -104.44 -7.45
C ASP A 254 -48.36 -103.76 -6.67
N LEU A 255 -47.15 -103.69 -7.23
CA LEU A 255 -46.00 -103.04 -6.59
C LEU A 255 -46.22 -101.51 -6.45
N GLN A 256 -46.80 -100.86 -7.46
CA GLN A 256 -47.19 -99.45 -7.37
C GLN A 256 -48.29 -99.19 -6.33
N LEU A 257 -49.23 -100.12 -6.18
CA LEU A 257 -50.27 -100.03 -5.16
C LEU A 257 -49.65 -100.13 -3.76
N VAL A 258 -48.74 -101.08 -3.55
CA VAL A 258 -48.02 -101.27 -2.28
C VAL A 258 -47.16 -100.04 -1.94
N ASP A 259 -46.39 -99.50 -2.88
CA ASP A 259 -45.53 -98.34 -2.64
C ASP A 259 -46.31 -97.04 -2.38
N ARG A 260 -47.53 -96.90 -2.95
CA ARG A 260 -48.38 -95.72 -2.75
C ARG A 260 -49.39 -95.85 -1.61
N LEU A 261 -49.54 -97.03 -1.02
CA LEU A 261 -50.35 -97.20 0.17
C LEU A 261 -49.73 -96.37 1.30
N ASN A 262 -50.53 -95.50 1.91
CA ASN A 262 -50.10 -94.73 3.07
C ASN A 262 -49.67 -95.72 4.17
N PRO A 263 -48.46 -95.64 4.73
CA PRO A 263 -48.00 -96.59 5.75
C PRO A 263 -48.86 -96.59 7.03
N ALA A 264 -49.80 -95.64 7.18
CA ALA A 264 -50.76 -95.59 8.27
C ALA A 264 -52.13 -96.27 7.98
N LEU A 265 -52.32 -96.95 6.84
CA LEU A 265 -53.62 -97.52 6.44
C LEU A 265 -53.92 -98.82 7.22
N LYS A 266 -54.98 -98.81 8.04
CA LYS A 266 -55.49 -100.02 8.73
C LYS A 266 -56.48 -100.77 7.84
N LEU A 267 -56.07 -101.88 7.25
CA LEU A 267 -56.98 -102.79 6.54
C LEU A 267 -57.81 -103.58 7.56
N GLN A 268 -59.14 -103.39 7.55
CA GLN A 268 -60.08 -104.27 8.23
C GLN A 268 -60.70 -105.22 7.20
N VAL A 269 -60.22 -106.46 7.17
CA VAL A 269 -60.79 -107.52 6.32
C VAL A 269 -61.94 -108.18 7.08
N ILE A 270 -63.17 -108.03 6.59
CA ILE A 270 -64.37 -108.63 7.17
C ILE A 270 -64.75 -109.83 6.29
N TYR A 271 -64.66 -111.04 6.83
CA TYR A 271 -65.04 -112.28 6.15
C TYR A 271 -66.54 -112.55 6.35
N ALA A 272 -67.32 -112.53 5.26
CA ALA A 272 -68.73 -112.88 5.27
C ALA A 272 -68.91 -114.24 4.58
N GLY A 273 -69.19 -115.29 5.37
CA GLY A 273 -69.57 -116.62 4.87
C GLY A 273 -71.09 -116.78 4.77
N ASP A 274 -71.53 -117.77 3.98
CA ASP A 274 -72.94 -118.01 3.65
C ASP A 274 -73.82 -118.28 4.88
N GLY A 275 -74.76 -117.37 5.14
CA GLY A 275 -75.90 -117.60 6.01
C GLY A 275 -75.96 -116.73 7.26
N THR A 276 -76.98 -115.86 7.27
CA THR A 276 -77.42 -114.92 8.33
C THR A 276 -76.68 -113.59 8.44
N LEU A 277 -77.51 -112.55 8.56
CA LEU A 277 -77.20 -111.16 8.91
C LEU A 277 -76.37 -111.09 10.20
N TRP A 278 -76.11 -109.86 10.66
CA TRP A 278 -76.19 -109.43 12.05
C TRP A 278 -75.02 -108.49 12.32
N THR A 279 -75.39 -107.20 12.38
CA THR A 279 -75.14 -106.39 13.56
C THR A 279 -74.86 -107.24 14.79
N ASP A 280 -73.61 -107.56 15.03
CA ASP A 280 -72.84 -107.18 16.21
C ASP A 280 -71.46 -107.85 16.11
N LEU A 281 -70.39 -107.08 16.25
CA LEU A 281 -69.12 -107.57 16.77
C LEU A 281 -68.22 -106.39 17.12
N LYS A 282 -68.63 -105.72 18.21
CA LYS A 282 -67.63 -105.37 19.22
C LYS A 282 -66.95 -106.68 19.65
N SER A 283 -65.63 -106.67 19.69
CA SER A 283 -64.74 -107.76 20.16
C SER A 283 -64.53 -108.98 19.24
N GLY A 284 -63.59 -108.85 18.31
CA GLY A 284 -63.04 -110.00 17.58
C GLY A 284 -61.94 -109.61 16.59
N SER A 285 -61.06 -108.68 16.96
CA SER A 285 -59.98 -108.20 16.07
C SER A 285 -58.76 -109.11 16.14
N VAL A 286 -58.40 -109.75 15.02
CA VAL A 286 -57.03 -110.21 14.78
C VAL A 286 -56.36 -109.14 13.93
N THR A 287 -55.34 -108.49 14.51
CA THR A 287 -54.50 -107.53 13.81
C THR A 287 -53.37 -108.32 13.14
N VAL A 288 -53.35 -108.35 11.81
CA VAL A 288 -52.18 -108.82 11.07
C VAL A 288 -51.40 -107.59 10.67
N ASN A 289 -50.25 -107.39 11.31
CA ASN A 289 -49.26 -106.40 10.89
C ASN A 289 -48.34 -107.06 9.86
N GLN A 290 -48.30 -106.50 8.66
CA GLN A 290 -47.13 -106.50 7.79
C GLN A 290 -46.95 -105.09 7.25
#